data_AF-A0A814HK57-F1
#
_entry.id   AF-A0A814HK57-F1
#
_cell.length_a   1.000
_cell.length_b   1.000
_cell.length_c   1.000
_cell.angle_alpha   90.00
_cell.angle_beta   90.00
_cell.angle_gamma   90.00
#
_symmetry.space_group_name_H-M   'P 1'
#
loop_
_entity.id
_entity.type
_entity.pdbx_description
1 polymer ?
#
loop_
_entity_poly.entity_id
_entity_poly.type
_entity_poly.pdbx_seq_one_letter_code
_entity_poly.pdbx_strand_id
1 'polypeptide(L)'
;MDKVCRTCGNLNHLEKECKSEARCLKCGKQQHPRLDCENSCLNCGGLHPCNSELCPNVAEKTYSMNKYTLDILIGEKLIKNKDEILRIPRQTLENKVIPLDADDKNLEKLIEGCISKRLVEMDIKFNTIKEANDSNKKEIENVKKDVNNVKSELGGLKMDLSTVKDDLAGVKQDIVDVKKDIGNVKKGLDDVKQDLININYEIDLVNKKLDGNHEELKAILLGIAKSNSTNKQ
;
A
#
# COMPACT_ATOMS: atom_id res chain seq x y z
N MET A 1 32.89 -43.18 36.41
CA MET A 1 32.70 -43.89 35.13
C MET A 1 32.29 -45.31 35.46
N ASP A 2 31.02 -45.62 35.25
CA ASP A 2 30.47 -46.94 35.57
C ASP A 2 31.09 -47.97 34.63
N LYS A 3 31.82 -48.95 35.19
CA LYS A 3 32.44 -50.01 34.41
C LYS A 3 31.34 -50.96 33.92
N VAL A 4 31.29 -51.16 32.61
CA VAL A 4 30.44 -52.16 31.95
C VAL A 4 31.09 -53.54 32.13
N CYS A 5 30.35 -54.50 32.68
CA CYS A 5 30.80 -55.89 32.77
C CYS A 5 30.82 -56.54 31.37
N ARG A 6 31.97 -57.07 30.92
CA ARG A 6 32.06 -57.71 29.59
C ARG A 6 31.37 -59.08 29.50
N THR A 7 31.06 -59.71 30.63
CA THR A 7 30.37 -61.00 30.68
C THR A 7 28.88 -60.87 30.34
N CYS A 8 28.20 -59.84 30.87
CA CYS A 8 26.75 -59.68 30.74
C CYS A 8 26.27 -58.33 30.19
N GLY A 9 27.15 -57.34 30.08
CA GLY A 9 26.84 -56.01 29.56
C GLY A 9 26.22 -55.03 30.57
N ASN A 10 25.95 -55.44 31.82
CA ASN A 10 25.38 -54.56 32.84
C ASN A 10 26.46 -53.71 33.54
N LEU A 11 26.04 -52.55 34.05
CA LEU A 11 26.90 -51.62 34.80
C LEU A 11 27.04 -52.06 36.26
N ASN A 12 28.03 -51.49 36.96
CA ASN A 12 28.17 -51.50 38.44
C ASN A 12 28.60 -52.80 39.13
N HIS A 13 29.31 -53.70 38.42
CA HIS A 13 30.00 -54.83 39.04
C HIS A 13 31.24 -55.24 38.23
N LEU A 14 32.18 -55.95 38.85
CA LEU A 14 33.35 -56.49 38.16
C LEU A 14 33.00 -57.82 37.46
N GLU A 15 33.71 -58.13 36.38
CA GLU A 15 33.50 -59.39 35.62
C GLU A 15 33.64 -60.65 36.48
N LYS A 16 34.52 -60.61 37.50
CA LYS A 16 34.71 -61.71 38.47
C LYS A 16 33.52 -61.93 39.40
N GLU A 17 32.65 -60.94 39.54
CA GLU A 17 31.47 -60.95 40.41
C GLU A 17 30.17 -61.22 39.62
N CYS A 18 30.29 -61.42 38.30
CA CYS A 18 29.15 -61.60 37.42
C CYS A 18 28.53 -63.00 37.59
N LYS A 19 27.29 -63.04 38.09
CA LYS A 19 26.48 -64.27 38.20
C LYS A 19 25.70 -64.60 36.94
N SER A 20 25.80 -63.78 35.90
CA SER A 20 25.08 -63.96 34.65
C SER A 20 25.91 -64.78 33.66
N GLU A 21 25.24 -65.62 32.88
CA GLU A 21 25.90 -66.37 31.81
C GLU A 21 26.51 -65.44 30.75
N ALA A 22 27.64 -65.86 30.17
CA ALA A 22 28.33 -65.11 29.13
C ALA A 22 27.44 -64.96 27.88
N ARG A 23 27.20 -63.71 27.49
CA ARG A 23 26.42 -63.36 26.30
C ARG A 23 27.28 -62.63 25.28
N CYS A 24 27.00 -62.86 24.01
CA CYS A 24 27.66 -62.11 22.95
C CYS A 24 27.21 -60.64 23.00
N LEU A 25 28.15 -59.72 23.23
CA LEU A 25 27.86 -58.27 23.24
C LEU A 25 27.41 -57.71 21.89
N LYS A 26 27.41 -58.52 20.82
CA LYS A 26 26.99 -58.14 19.47
C LYS A 26 25.52 -58.49 19.18
N CYS A 27 25.06 -59.67 19.61
CA CYS A 27 23.70 -60.18 19.33
C CYS A 27 22.93 -60.68 20.56
N GLY A 28 23.49 -60.59 21.78
CA GLY A 28 22.82 -60.96 23.03
C GLY A 28 22.56 -62.46 23.27
N LYS A 29 22.89 -63.35 22.32
CA LYS A 29 22.78 -64.81 22.48
C LYS A 29 23.87 -65.36 23.42
N GLN A 30 23.57 -66.47 24.09
CA GLN A 30 24.50 -67.15 25.00
C GLN A 30 25.60 -67.91 24.23
N GLN A 31 26.78 -67.99 24.84
CA GLN A 31 27.80 -69.02 24.55
C GLN A 31 28.38 -69.06 23.11
N HIS A 32 28.68 -67.92 22.49
CA HIS A 32 29.56 -67.92 21.30
C HIS A 32 30.56 -66.74 21.28
N PRO A 33 31.75 -66.91 20.69
CA PRO A 33 32.69 -65.82 20.47
C PRO A 33 32.11 -64.75 19.54
N ARG A 34 32.59 -63.52 19.65
CA ARG A 34 32.17 -62.40 18.79
C ARG A 34 32.43 -62.66 17.30
N LEU A 35 33.44 -63.48 16.99
CA LEU A 35 33.84 -63.87 15.64
C LEU A 35 32.81 -64.78 14.96
N ASP A 36 32.21 -65.70 15.70
CA ASP A 36 31.23 -66.68 15.19
C ASP A 36 29.78 -66.17 15.30
N CYS A 37 29.62 -64.85 15.53
CA CYS A 37 28.31 -64.24 15.65
C CYS A 37 27.65 -64.13 14.28
N GLU A 38 26.71 -65.03 13.99
CA GLU A 38 25.70 -64.81 12.96
C GLU A 38 25.01 -63.48 13.25
N ASN A 39 25.25 -62.49 12.39
CA ASN A 39 24.99 -61.08 12.62
C ASN A 39 23.48 -60.75 12.53
N SER A 40 22.66 -61.51 13.24
CA SER A 40 21.20 -61.46 13.24
C SER A 40 20.71 -60.52 14.34
N CYS A 41 19.82 -59.61 13.95
CA CYS A 41 19.18 -58.66 14.84
C CYS A 41 18.17 -59.39 15.73
N LEU A 42 18.29 -59.27 17.05
CA LEU A 42 17.29 -59.79 18.00
C LEU A 42 15.90 -59.16 17.82
N ASN A 43 15.84 -57.91 17.35
CA ASN A 43 14.60 -57.16 17.26
C ASN A 43 13.76 -57.54 16.02
N CYS A 44 14.39 -57.90 14.89
CA CYS A 44 13.69 -58.18 13.63
C CYS A 44 14.18 -59.43 12.86
N GLY A 45 15.21 -60.13 13.34
CA GLY A 45 15.83 -61.28 12.67
C GLY A 45 16.75 -60.93 11.48
N GLY A 46 16.83 -59.67 11.07
CA GLY A 46 17.62 -59.24 9.90
C GLY A 46 19.14 -59.34 10.10
N LEU A 47 19.90 -59.42 9.00
CA LEU A 47 21.37 -59.54 8.99
C LEU A 47 22.08 -58.20 9.29
N HIS A 48 21.76 -57.57 10.42
CA HIS A 48 22.42 -56.37 10.91
C HIS A 48 22.50 -56.37 12.44
N PRO A 49 23.39 -55.56 13.06
CA PRO A 49 23.42 -55.39 14.52
C PRO A 49 22.06 -54.95 15.09
N CYS A 50 21.77 -55.30 16.35
CA CYS A 50 20.46 -55.02 16.97
C CYS A 50 20.18 -53.52 17.18
N ASN A 51 21.24 -52.72 17.28
CA ASN A 51 21.21 -51.26 17.36
C ASN A 51 21.37 -50.58 15.99
N SER A 52 21.34 -51.34 14.89
CA SER A 52 21.48 -50.80 13.55
C SER A 52 20.26 -49.95 13.18
N GLU A 53 20.53 -48.86 12.47
CA GLU A 53 19.52 -47.98 11.85
C GLU A 53 18.69 -48.70 10.79
N LEU A 54 19.16 -49.87 10.33
CA LEU A 54 18.47 -50.74 9.37
C LEU A 54 17.37 -51.61 10.01
N CYS A 55 17.21 -51.57 11.33
CA CYS A 55 16.20 -52.39 12.01
C CYS A 55 14.80 -51.74 11.96
N PRO A 56 13.85 -52.30 11.19
CA PRO A 56 12.50 -51.73 11.08
C PRO A 56 11.79 -51.69 12.45
N ASN A 57 11.95 -52.74 13.25
CA ASN A 57 11.27 -52.84 14.55
C ASN A 57 11.79 -51.84 15.59
N VAL A 58 13.07 -51.44 15.51
CA VAL A 58 13.62 -50.38 16.37
C VAL A 58 13.14 -49.01 15.90
N ALA A 59 13.08 -48.78 14.59
CA ALA A 59 12.55 -47.54 14.01
C ALA A 59 11.07 -47.35 14.35
N GLU A 60 10.25 -48.38 14.18
CA GLU A 60 8.83 -48.37 14.54
C GLU A 60 8.63 -48.17 16.04
N LYS A 61 9.37 -48.89 16.89
CA LYS A 61 9.26 -48.70 18.33
C LYS A 61 9.65 -47.29 18.77
N THR A 62 10.68 -46.71 18.14
CA THR A 62 11.09 -45.32 18.38
C THR A 62 10.01 -44.33 17.94
N TYR A 63 9.37 -44.57 16.79
CA TYR A 63 8.23 -43.80 16.33
C TYR A 63 7.05 -43.88 17.32
N SER A 64 6.66 -45.09 17.73
CA SER A 64 5.54 -45.30 18.65
C SER A 64 5.78 -44.64 20.00
N MET A 65 7.01 -44.68 20.54
CA MET A 65 7.35 -44.00 21.80
C MET A 65 7.27 -42.48 21.70
N ASN A 66 7.53 -41.91 20.52
CA ASN A 66 7.58 -40.46 20.30
C ASN A 66 6.36 -39.93 19.51
N LYS A 67 5.33 -40.76 19.31
CA LYS A 67 4.21 -40.47 18.41
C LYS A 67 3.58 -39.10 18.63
N TYR A 68 3.28 -38.75 19.87
CA TYR A 68 2.66 -37.47 20.22
C TYR A 68 3.51 -36.26 19.77
N THR A 69 4.83 -36.34 19.93
CA THR A 69 5.72 -35.24 19.53
C THR A 69 5.80 -35.13 18.00
N LEU A 70 5.86 -36.27 17.31
CA LEU A 70 5.91 -36.32 15.85
C LEU A 70 4.62 -35.79 15.22
N ASP A 71 3.46 -36.12 15.81
CA ASP A 71 2.16 -35.62 15.36
C ASP A 71 2.08 -34.09 15.48
N ILE A 72 2.64 -33.49 16.55
CA ILE A 72 2.73 -32.03 16.69
C ILE A 72 3.63 -31.43 15.61
N LEU A 73 4.84 -31.98 15.42
CA LEU A 73 5.79 -31.45 14.43
C LEU A 73 5.21 -31.48 13.00
N ILE A 74 4.43 -32.52 12.67
CA ILE A 74 3.72 -32.64 11.40
C ILE A 74 2.55 -31.64 11.33
N GLY A 75 1.76 -31.52 12.41
CA GLY A 75 0.62 -30.59 12.49
C GLY A 75 1.01 -29.12 12.33
N GLU A 76 2.13 -28.71 12.94
CA GLU A 76 2.73 -27.37 12.83
C GLU A 76 3.50 -27.16 11.52
N LYS A 77 3.52 -28.16 10.63
CA LYS A 77 4.23 -28.15 9.34
C LYS A 77 5.74 -27.88 9.47
N LEU A 78 6.34 -28.23 10.60
CA LEU A 78 7.79 -28.15 10.81
C LEU A 78 8.51 -29.30 10.10
N ILE A 79 7.85 -30.46 9.98
CA ILE A 79 8.27 -31.59 9.16
C ILE A 79 7.09 -32.08 8.32
N LYS A 80 7.36 -32.64 7.14
CA LYS A 80 6.31 -33.13 6.22
C LYS A 80 5.80 -34.51 6.59
N ASN A 81 6.70 -35.36 7.10
CA ASN A 81 6.39 -36.72 7.50
C ASN A 81 7.42 -37.21 8.53
N LYS A 82 7.13 -38.36 9.15
CA LYS A 82 8.01 -38.97 10.17
C LYS A 82 9.41 -39.33 9.66
N ASP A 83 9.54 -39.60 8.36
CA ASP A 83 10.80 -40.07 7.75
C ASP A 83 11.80 -38.92 7.53
N GLU A 84 11.39 -37.67 7.73
CA GLU A 84 12.28 -36.49 7.67
C GLU A 84 13.27 -36.44 8.84
N ILE A 85 12.88 -37.00 10.00
CA ILE A 85 13.70 -36.98 11.23
C ILE A 85 13.97 -38.37 11.80
N LEU A 86 13.18 -39.37 11.45
CA LEU A 86 13.58 -40.76 11.64
C LEU A 86 14.74 -41.04 10.68
N ARG A 87 15.85 -41.52 11.24
CA ARG A 87 17.10 -41.75 10.49
C ARG A 87 16.81 -42.56 9.23
N ILE A 88 16.91 -41.93 8.06
CA ILE A 88 16.88 -42.63 6.77
C ILE A 88 18.07 -43.61 6.78
N PRO A 89 17.87 -44.89 6.44
CA PRO A 89 18.97 -45.81 6.18
C PRO A 89 19.99 -45.12 5.27
N ARG A 90 21.24 -44.95 5.71
CA ARG A 90 22.31 -44.56 4.79
C ARG A 90 22.26 -45.54 3.63
N GLN A 91 21.93 -45.05 2.44
CA GLN A 91 22.06 -45.85 1.23
C GLN A 91 23.55 -46.14 1.06
N THR A 92 23.98 -47.33 1.49
CA THR A 92 25.24 -47.89 1.05
C THR A 92 25.03 -48.25 -0.40
N LEU A 93 25.36 -47.30 -1.29
CA LEU A 93 25.73 -47.62 -2.66
C LEU A 93 26.71 -48.79 -2.58
N GLU A 94 26.46 -49.84 -3.37
CA GLU A 94 27.22 -51.08 -3.46
C GLU A 94 28.68 -50.92 -3.03
N ASN A 95 29.11 -51.77 -2.08
CA ASN A 95 30.46 -51.91 -1.54
C ASN A 95 31.60 -51.50 -2.49
N LYS A 96 31.82 -50.19 -2.65
CA LYS A 96 33.17 -49.65 -2.60
C LYS A 96 33.44 -49.54 -1.12
N VAL A 97 34.37 -50.36 -0.64
CA VAL A 97 35.11 -50.04 0.57
C VAL A 97 35.63 -48.62 0.34
N ILE A 98 34.95 -47.62 0.89
CA ILE A 98 35.51 -46.30 1.05
C ILE A 98 36.55 -46.53 2.14
N PRO A 99 37.86 -46.43 1.84
CA PRO A 99 38.87 -46.49 2.88
C PRO A 99 38.45 -45.51 3.98
N LEU A 100 38.64 -45.89 5.24
CA LEU A 100 38.42 -45.03 6.41
C LEU A 100 39.43 -43.87 6.49
N ASP A 101 39.92 -43.44 5.33
CA ASP A 101 40.73 -42.27 5.09
C ASP A 101 39.88 -41.47 4.10
N ALA A 102 38.89 -40.71 4.60
CA ALA A 102 38.28 -39.69 3.75
C ALA A 102 39.40 -38.71 3.42
N ASP A 103 39.98 -38.79 2.22
CA ASP A 103 41.01 -37.86 1.79
C ASP A 103 40.45 -36.44 1.96
N ASP A 104 41.00 -35.66 2.91
CA ASP A 104 40.54 -34.32 3.30
C ASP A 104 40.24 -33.43 2.09
N LYS A 105 40.98 -33.64 0.99
CA LYS A 105 40.81 -32.98 -0.32
C LYS A 105 39.42 -33.12 -0.94
N ASN A 106 38.74 -34.27 -0.78
CA ASN A 106 37.40 -34.48 -1.35
C ASN A 106 36.32 -33.75 -0.53
N LEU A 107 36.48 -33.70 0.80
CA LEU A 107 35.62 -32.91 1.67
C LEU A 107 35.84 -31.41 1.44
N GLU A 108 37.09 -30.99 1.31
CA GLU A 108 37.49 -29.61 1.00
C GLU A 108 36.88 -29.13 -0.32
N LYS A 109 36.94 -29.96 -1.38
CA LYS A 109 36.32 -29.66 -2.68
C LYS A 109 34.80 -29.55 -2.63
N LEU A 110 34.13 -30.37 -1.81
CA LEU A 110 32.68 -30.28 -1.61
C LEU A 110 32.29 -29.00 -0.86
N ILE A 111 33.02 -28.67 0.20
CA ILE A 111 32.84 -27.43 0.97
C ILE A 111 33.06 -26.22 0.06
N GLU A 112 34.16 -26.20 -0.68
CA GLU A 112 34.52 -25.11 -1.60
C GLU A 112 33.46 -24.96 -2.71
N GLY A 113 32.96 -26.06 -3.26
CA GLY A 113 31.89 -26.05 -4.25
C GLY A 113 30.56 -25.52 -3.69
N CYS A 114 30.18 -25.93 -2.48
CA CYS A 114 28.97 -25.43 -1.82
C CYS A 114 29.06 -23.94 -1.47
N ILE A 115 30.21 -23.51 -0.95
CA ILE A 115 30.46 -22.09 -0.63
C ILE A 115 30.44 -21.26 -1.91
N SER A 116 31.15 -21.69 -2.96
CA SER A 116 31.22 -20.97 -4.24
C SER A 116 29.84 -20.79 -4.85
N LYS A 117 29.01 -21.85 -4.91
CA LYS A 117 27.64 -21.73 -5.41
C LYS A 117 26.81 -20.71 -4.62
N ARG A 118 26.86 -20.79 -3.29
CA ARG A 118 26.10 -19.89 -2.42
C ARG A 118 26.58 -18.43 -2.52
N LEU A 119 27.89 -18.21 -2.71
CA LEU A 119 28.45 -16.87 -2.94
C LEU A 119 27.96 -16.29 -4.27
N VAL A 120 27.96 -17.07 -5.35
CA VAL A 120 27.44 -16.63 -6.65
C VAL A 120 25.96 -16.29 -6.57
N GLU A 121 25.14 -17.13 -5.93
CA GLU A 121 23.71 -16.85 -5.74
C GLU A 121 23.48 -15.57 -4.92
N MET A 122 24.32 -15.34 -3.90
CA MET A 122 24.24 -14.15 -3.06
C MET A 122 24.63 -12.89 -3.83
N ASP A 123 25.65 -12.97 -4.68
CA ASP A 123 26.10 -11.85 -5.53
C ASP A 123 25.02 -11.46 -6.55
N ILE A 124 24.36 -12.45 -7.18
CA ILE A 124 23.23 -12.21 -8.07
C ILE A 124 22.09 -11.50 -7.33
N LYS A 125 21.69 -12.01 -6.16
CA LYS A 125 20.63 -11.39 -5.34
C LYS A 125 21.01 -9.97 -4.90
N PHE A 126 22.26 -9.75 -4.52
CA PHE A 126 22.76 -8.45 -4.11
C PHE A 126 22.70 -7.44 -5.27
N ASN A 127 23.12 -7.84 -6.46
CA ASN A 127 23.06 -7.00 -7.65
C ASN A 127 21.62 -6.66 -8.03
N THR A 128 20.70 -7.63 -7.99
CA THR A 128 19.26 -7.36 -8.24
C THR A 128 18.68 -6.37 -7.23
N ILE A 129 19.02 -6.50 -5.94
CA ILE A 129 18.56 -5.57 -4.89
C ILE A 129 19.15 -4.17 -5.14
N LYS A 130 20.42 -4.08 -5.52
CA LYS A 130 21.08 -2.81 -5.83
C LYS A 130 20.39 -2.10 -7.00
N GLU A 131 20.11 -2.81 -8.09
CA GLU A 131 19.40 -2.27 -9.25
C GLU A 131 17.98 -1.80 -8.89
N ALA A 132 17.22 -2.59 -8.13
CA ALA A 132 15.90 -2.19 -7.66
C ALA A 132 15.96 -0.93 -6.77
N ASN A 133 16.96 -0.85 -5.89
CA ASN A 133 17.16 0.32 -5.04
C ASN A 133 17.53 1.58 -5.85
N ASP A 134 18.38 1.44 -6.88
CA ASP A 134 18.72 2.54 -7.78
C ASP A 134 17.50 3.01 -8.60
N SER A 135 16.63 2.07 -9.02
CA SER A 135 15.35 2.40 -9.67
C SER A 135 14.42 3.17 -8.72
N ASN A 136 14.21 2.65 -7.51
CA ASN A 136 13.37 3.31 -6.50
C ASN A 136 13.87 4.71 -6.17
N LYS A 137 15.19 4.92 -6.12
CA LYS A 137 15.79 6.24 -5.89
C LYS A 137 15.40 7.22 -7.00
N LYS A 138 15.45 6.81 -8.26
CA LYS A 138 15.03 7.64 -9.41
C LYS A 138 13.54 7.94 -9.37
N GLU A 139 12.71 6.95 -9.03
CA GLU A 139 11.27 7.16 -8.89
C GLU A 139 10.94 8.17 -7.78
N ILE A 140 11.60 8.07 -6.62
CA ILE A 140 11.45 9.04 -5.53
C ILE A 140 11.87 10.46 -5.97
N GLU A 141 12.96 10.59 -6.73
CA GLU A 141 13.38 11.88 -7.27
C GLU A 141 12.35 12.47 -8.24
N ASN A 142 11.73 11.64 -9.09
CA ASN A 142 10.67 12.07 -10.00
C ASN A 142 9.41 12.49 -9.23
N VAL A 143 8.94 11.68 -8.27
CA VAL A 143 7.80 12.04 -7.40
C VAL A 143 8.07 13.37 -6.68
N LYS A 144 9.29 13.61 -6.22
CA LYS A 144 9.67 14.87 -5.59
C LYS A 144 9.56 16.07 -6.54
N LYS A 145 9.91 15.90 -7.83
CA LYS A 145 9.71 16.94 -8.86
C LYS A 145 8.22 17.18 -9.11
N ASP A 146 7.43 16.12 -9.26
CA ASP A 146 5.99 16.24 -9.50
C ASP A 146 5.29 16.96 -8.34
N VAL A 147 5.64 16.63 -7.09
CA VAL A 147 5.12 17.32 -5.90
C VAL A 147 5.48 18.81 -5.91
N ASN A 148 6.70 19.18 -6.33
CA ASN A 148 7.09 20.58 -6.44
C ASN A 148 6.34 21.32 -7.55
N ASN A 149 6.06 20.66 -8.67
CA ASN A 149 5.26 21.21 -9.76
C ASN A 149 3.83 21.48 -9.29
N VAL A 150 3.17 20.49 -8.68
CA VAL A 150 1.83 20.64 -8.09
C VAL A 150 1.77 21.78 -7.08
N LYS A 151 2.80 21.90 -6.23
CA LYS A 151 2.88 23.01 -5.26
C LYS A 151 2.94 24.37 -5.93
N SER A 152 3.64 24.47 -7.07
CA SER A 152 3.78 25.70 -7.84
C SER A 152 2.48 26.07 -8.53
N GLU A 153 1.80 25.09 -9.15
CA GLU A 153 0.49 25.26 -9.77
C GLU A 153 -0.58 25.70 -8.74
N LEU A 154 -0.61 25.09 -7.56
CA LEU A 154 -1.48 25.52 -6.47
C LEU A 154 -1.18 26.96 -6.01
N GLY A 155 0.09 27.37 -6.05
CA GLY A 155 0.48 28.76 -5.82
C GLY A 155 -0.12 29.72 -6.85
N GLY A 156 -0.05 29.36 -8.13
CA GLY A 156 -0.65 30.11 -9.24
C GLY A 156 -2.16 30.23 -9.11
N LEU A 157 -2.87 29.11 -8.90
CA LEU A 157 -4.33 29.09 -8.72
C LEU A 157 -4.78 29.96 -7.54
N LYS A 158 -3.99 30.02 -6.47
CA LYS A 158 -4.30 30.89 -5.32
C LYS A 158 -4.21 32.38 -5.69
N MET A 159 -3.25 32.76 -6.53
CA MET A 159 -3.13 34.13 -7.03
C MET A 159 -4.30 34.47 -7.96
N ASP A 160 -4.62 33.59 -8.92
CA ASP A 160 -5.73 33.80 -9.85
C ASP A 160 -7.06 33.97 -9.11
N LEU A 161 -7.31 33.15 -8.08
CA LEU A 161 -8.50 33.26 -7.25
C LEU A 161 -8.58 34.59 -6.49
N SER A 162 -7.43 35.14 -6.06
CA SER A 162 -7.37 36.45 -5.44
C SER A 162 -7.73 37.55 -6.45
N THR A 163 -7.18 37.50 -7.66
CA THR A 163 -7.49 38.45 -8.74
C THR A 163 -8.98 38.42 -9.07
N VAL A 164 -9.57 37.24 -9.26
CA VAL A 164 -11.00 37.08 -9.54
C VAL A 164 -11.86 37.68 -8.41
N LYS A 165 -11.43 37.53 -7.15
CA LYS A 165 -12.14 38.11 -6.01
C LYS A 165 -12.12 39.64 -6.04
N ASP A 166 -10.99 40.24 -6.38
CA ASP A 166 -10.83 41.69 -6.48
C ASP A 166 -11.64 42.24 -7.67
N ASP A 167 -11.61 41.56 -8.81
CA ASP A 167 -12.43 41.91 -9.98
C ASP A 167 -13.93 41.87 -9.65
N LEU A 168 -14.40 40.83 -8.94
CA LEU A 168 -15.79 40.74 -8.50
C LEU A 168 -16.18 41.87 -7.54
N ALA A 169 -15.27 42.33 -6.69
CA ALA A 169 -15.49 43.48 -5.83
C ALA A 169 -15.63 44.77 -6.65
N GLY A 170 -14.79 44.94 -7.67
CA GLY A 170 -14.88 46.04 -8.64
C GLY A 170 -16.23 46.06 -9.37
N VAL A 171 -16.62 44.93 -9.98
CA VAL A 171 -17.92 44.79 -10.67
C VAL A 171 -19.09 45.10 -9.73
N LYS A 172 -19.00 44.69 -8.47
CA LYS A 172 -20.04 44.99 -7.47
C LYS A 172 -20.17 46.49 -7.21
N GLN A 173 -19.05 47.21 -7.18
CA GLN A 173 -19.03 48.66 -7.02
C GLN A 173 -19.62 49.36 -8.25
N ASP A 174 -19.22 48.93 -9.45
CA ASP A 174 -19.75 49.47 -10.71
C ASP A 174 -21.28 49.32 -10.78
N ILE A 175 -21.83 48.18 -10.34
CA ILE A 175 -23.28 47.98 -10.29
C ILE A 175 -23.97 48.95 -9.31
N VAL A 176 -23.34 49.28 -8.19
CA VAL A 176 -23.87 50.26 -7.23
C VAL A 176 -23.90 51.65 -7.87
N ASP A 177 -22.85 52.03 -8.57
CA ASP A 177 -22.74 53.33 -9.21
C ASP A 177 -23.74 53.47 -10.37
N VAL A 178 -23.88 52.44 -11.22
CA VAL A 178 -24.91 52.40 -12.26
C VAL A 178 -26.32 52.53 -11.67
N LYS A 179 -26.61 51.87 -10.54
CA LYS A 179 -27.92 52.02 -9.87
C LYS A 179 -28.17 53.45 -9.40
N LYS A 180 -27.13 54.13 -8.90
CA LYS A 180 -27.22 55.54 -8.49
C LYS A 180 -27.49 56.45 -9.68
N ASP A 181 -26.77 56.24 -10.79
CA ASP A 181 -26.93 57.01 -12.02
C ASP A 181 -28.33 56.83 -12.61
N ILE A 182 -28.85 55.59 -12.66
CA ILE A 182 -30.24 55.32 -13.05
C ILE A 182 -31.22 56.07 -12.15
N GLY A 183 -30.96 56.13 -10.84
CA GLY A 183 -31.76 56.91 -9.89
C GLY A 183 -31.75 58.41 -10.19
N ASN A 184 -30.60 58.98 -10.54
CA ASN A 184 -30.47 60.39 -10.92
C ASN A 184 -31.20 60.69 -12.24
N VAL A 185 -31.06 59.82 -13.24
CA VAL A 185 -31.76 59.94 -14.53
C VAL A 185 -33.27 59.92 -14.33
N LYS A 186 -33.79 59.04 -13.47
CA LYS A 186 -35.23 59.01 -13.13
C LYS A 186 -35.71 60.33 -12.52
N LYS A 187 -34.96 60.91 -11.58
CA LYS A 187 -35.29 62.23 -11.01
C LYS A 187 -35.30 63.32 -12.07
N GLY A 188 -34.28 63.37 -12.91
CA GLY A 188 -34.23 64.35 -14.01
C GLY A 188 -35.40 64.21 -14.99
N LEU A 189 -35.85 62.98 -15.28
CA LEU A 189 -37.06 62.73 -16.08
C LEU A 189 -38.33 63.23 -15.40
N ASP A 190 -38.45 63.04 -14.08
CA ASP A 190 -39.58 63.54 -13.30
C ASP A 190 -39.61 65.08 -13.29
N ASP A 191 -38.44 65.74 -13.15
CA ASP A 191 -38.31 67.19 -13.20
C ASP A 191 -38.73 67.73 -14.58
N VAL A 192 -38.20 67.16 -15.68
CA VAL A 192 -38.60 67.51 -17.05
C VAL A 192 -40.10 67.32 -17.27
N LYS A 193 -40.69 66.27 -16.69
CA LYS A 193 -42.13 66.05 -16.78
C LYS A 193 -42.93 67.14 -16.06
N GLN A 194 -42.46 67.63 -14.91
CA GLN A 194 -43.09 68.77 -14.23
C GLN A 194 -42.94 70.06 -15.04
N ASP A 195 -41.76 70.31 -15.62
CA ASP A 195 -41.54 71.48 -16.47
C ASP A 195 -42.49 71.49 -17.66
N LEU A 196 -42.72 70.34 -18.32
CA LEU A 196 -43.69 70.21 -19.41
C LEU A 196 -45.13 70.49 -18.97
N ILE A 197 -45.52 70.06 -17.76
CA ILE A 197 -46.84 70.37 -17.18
C ILE A 197 -46.98 71.88 -16.97
N ASN A 198 -45.96 72.53 -16.41
CA ASN A 198 -45.95 73.97 -16.16
C ASN A 198 -46.02 74.76 -17.47
N ILE A 199 -45.23 74.38 -18.49
CA ILE A 199 -45.26 75.00 -19.81
C ILE A 199 -46.65 74.88 -20.45
N ASN A 200 -47.28 73.71 -20.38
CA ASN A 200 -48.65 73.54 -20.89
C ASN A 200 -49.64 74.48 -20.19
N TYR A 201 -49.52 74.63 -18.87
CA TYR A 201 -50.36 75.56 -18.10
C TYR A 201 -50.13 77.03 -18.53
N GLU A 202 -48.88 77.45 -18.72
CA GLU A 202 -48.55 78.79 -19.21
C GLU A 202 -49.10 79.04 -20.63
N ILE A 203 -49.00 78.05 -21.52
CA ILE A 203 -49.59 78.11 -22.87
C ILE A 203 -51.10 78.31 -22.79
N ASP A 204 -51.81 77.55 -21.94
CA ASP A 204 -53.26 77.70 -21.75
C ASP A 204 -53.63 79.10 -21.25
N LEU A 205 -52.83 79.69 -20.36
CA LEU A 205 -53.03 81.06 -19.90
C LEU A 205 -52.82 82.09 -21.02
N VAL A 206 -51.79 81.91 -21.84
CA VAL A 206 -51.52 82.77 -23.00
C VAL A 206 -52.65 82.68 -24.01
N ASN A 207 -53.15 81.48 -24.31
CA ASN A 207 -54.29 81.27 -25.20
C ASN A 207 -55.54 81.99 -24.70
N LYS A 208 -55.88 81.86 -23.40
CA LYS A 208 -57.02 82.60 -22.81
C LYS A 208 -56.88 84.13 -22.92
N LYS A 209 -55.66 84.66 -22.73
CA LYS A 209 -55.41 86.10 -22.92
C LYS A 209 -55.57 86.52 -24.37
N LEU A 210 -55.07 85.71 -25.31
CA LEU A 210 -55.22 85.95 -26.75
C LEU A 210 -56.70 85.94 -27.17
N ASP A 211 -57.49 84.98 -26.68
CA ASP A 211 -58.93 84.92 -26.94
C ASP A 211 -59.65 86.17 -26.41
N GLY A 212 -59.32 86.60 -25.19
CA GLY A 212 -59.86 87.84 -24.62
C GLY A 212 -59.53 89.08 -25.46
N ASN A 213 -58.26 89.22 -25.86
CA ASN A 213 -57.83 90.32 -26.74
C ASN A 213 -58.55 90.27 -28.10
N HIS A 214 -58.80 89.07 -28.65
CA HIS A 214 -59.52 88.92 -29.92
C HIS A 214 -60.96 89.41 -29.82
N GLU A 215 -61.67 89.06 -28.75
CA GLU A 215 -63.04 89.52 -28.52
C GLU A 215 -63.11 91.04 -28.27
N GLU A 216 -62.16 91.61 -27.53
CA GLU A 216 -62.06 93.07 -27.36
C GLU A 216 -61.85 93.79 -28.70
N LEU A 217 -60.92 93.29 -29.54
CA LEU A 217 -60.65 93.88 -30.85
C LEU A 217 -61.88 93.84 -31.76
N LYS A 218 -62.61 92.71 -31.74
CA LYS A 218 -63.87 92.53 -32.47
C LYS A 218 -64.95 93.51 -32.01
N ALA A 219 -65.08 93.72 -30.70
CA ALA A 219 -66.00 94.70 -30.13
C ALA A 219 -65.67 96.13 -30.57
N ILE A 220 -64.38 96.50 -30.58
CA ILE A 220 -63.90 97.81 -31.06
C ILE A 220 -64.25 98.02 -32.53
N LEU A 221 -63.96 97.03 -33.40
CA LEU A 221 -64.24 97.10 -34.83
C LEU A 221 -65.75 97.28 -35.11
N LEU A 222 -66.61 96.57 -34.38
CA LEU A 222 -68.07 96.74 -34.46
C LEU A 222 -68.50 98.14 -34.02
N GLY A 223 -67.88 98.69 -32.97
CA GLY A 223 -68.11 100.06 -32.51
C GLY A 223 -67.78 101.09 -33.60
N ILE A 224 -66.59 101.00 -34.20
CA ILE A 224 -66.14 101.89 -35.29
C ILE A 224 -67.10 101.80 -36.50
N ALA A 225 -67.53 100.60 -36.88
CA ALA A 225 -68.46 100.39 -38.00
C ALA A 225 -69.82 101.07 -37.77
N LYS A 226 -70.33 101.06 -36.53
CA LYS A 226 -71.57 101.76 -36.15
C LYS A 226 -71.39 103.28 -36.19
N SER A 227 -70.28 103.81 -35.67
CA SER A 227 -70.01 105.26 -35.68
C SER A 227 -69.88 105.85 -37.10
N ASN A 228 -69.27 105.10 -38.02
CA ASN A 228 -69.11 105.53 -39.42
C ASN A 228 -70.42 105.51 -40.22
N SER A 229 -71.37 104.65 -39.87
CA SER A 229 -72.69 104.61 -40.53
C SER A 229 -73.61 105.75 -40.06
N THR A 230 -73.47 106.22 -38.82
CA THR A 230 -74.21 107.39 -38.30
C THR A 230 -73.73 108.74 -38.83
N ASN A 231 -72.46 108.88 -39.26
CA ASN A 231 -71.91 110.13 -39.81
C ASN A 231 -72.20 110.35 -41.32
N LYS A 232 -72.93 109.44 -41.97
CA LYS A 232 -73.26 109.48 -43.42
C LYS A 232 -74.74 109.81 -43.72
N GLN A 233 -75.54 110.14 -42.70
CA GLN A 233 -76.91 110.69 -42.82
C GLN A 233 -76.87 112.20 -42.56
#